data_AF-A0A9D9D7L7-F1
#
_entry.id   AF-A0A9D9D7L7-F1
#
_cell.length_a   1.000
_cell.length_b   1.000
_cell.length_c   1.000
_cell.angle_alpha   90.00
_cell.angle_beta   90.00
_cell.angle_gamma   90.00
#
_symmetry.space_group_name_H-M   'P 1'
#
loop_
_entity.id
_entity.type
_entity.pdbx_description
1 polymer ?
#
loop_
_entity_poly.entity_id
_entity_poly.type
_entity_poly.pdbx_seq_one_letter_code
_entity_poly.pdbx_strand_id
1 'polypeptide(L)'
;MNIKKRIEESSRNYKFFNCRDTSEILYSLINMKIVRNGRKIDWFYEFPQSFEKNIHLLFGRLIPKSSISENENKDKYLELVIREFDKMKNSIIPRIVARQKRVINHLKYSGYESKNFVLLCPWRLVIGLGSSHPQETSMTFHHIYGIPYIPGSAIKGVTRYWLLLKIYEEIGLTYFGQIKSLENILESAELNNKDERLDEWDFEKKFRVEEIKRDRDETSLKFYDFLKQRQDCIKEFQNIFGTQNHKGEIIFFDAYPIEEVNLKVDIINPHYSSYYDGKEPPADWQDPVPIKFLTVENTKFLFHLASKENNLLQKAENYLKEAVKEYGIGAKTSLGYGIFREE
;
A
#
# COMPACT_ATOMS: atom_id res chain seq x y z
N MET A 1 34.51 27.02 -1.78
CA MET A 1 35.12 26.58 -3.05
C MET A 1 34.03 26.58 -4.13
N ASN A 2 34.20 27.42 -5.15
CA ASN A 2 33.18 27.88 -6.10
C ASN A 2 32.45 26.75 -6.87
N ILE A 3 31.14 26.57 -6.61
CA ILE A 3 30.20 25.82 -7.47
C ILE A 3 29.80 26.64 -8.72
N LYS A 4 30.36 27.83 -8.92
CA LYS A 4 30.08 28.70 -10.07
C LYS A 4 30.93 28.43 -11.33
N LYS A 5 31.76 27.39 -11.38
CA LYS A 5 32.72 27.20 -12.50
C LYS A 5 32.61 25.90 -13.30
N ARG A 6 31.44 25.23 -13.28
CA ARG A 6 31.25 23.96 -14.03
C ARG A 6 29.97 23.88 -14.88
N ILE A 7 29.33 25.01 -15.19
CA ILE A 7 28.10 25.07 -16.01
C ILE A 7 28.38 25.52 -17.46
N GLU A 8 29.63 25.72 -17.87
CA GLU A 8 29.94 26.22 -19.22
C GLU A 8 30.03 25.15 -20.32
N GLU A 9 29.78 23.87 -20.04
CA GLU A 9 29.86 22.81 -21.07
C GLU A 9 28.64 21.88 -21.04
N SER A 10 27.48 22.40 -21.41
CA SER A 10 26.53 21.74 -22.31
C SER A 10 25.35 22.66 -22.58
N SER A 11 25.31 23.19 -23.81
CA SER A 11 24.24 24.00 -24.37
C SER A 11 22.95 23.19 -24.54
N ARG A 12 22.28 22.92 -23.41
CA ARG A 12 20.84 22.67 -23.40
C ARG A 12 20.21 23.86 -22.67
N ASN A 13 19.37 24.61 -23.39
CA ASN A 13 18.62 25.75 -22.88
C ASN A 13 17.64 25.30 -21.78
N TYR A 14 18.14 25.02 -20.58
CA TYR A 14 17.31 24.75 -19.42
C TYR A 14 17.06 26.07 -18.70
N LYS A 15 15.83 26.58 -18.82
CA LYS A 15 15.36 27.70 -18.02
C LYS A 15 14.93 27.16 -16.66
N PHE A 16 15.61 27.59 -15.60
CA PHE A 16 15.17 27.29 -14.24
C PHE A 16 13.93 28.14 -13.94
N PHE A 17 12.84 27.48 -13.59
CA PHE A 17 11.60 28.11 -13.16
C PHE A 17 11.54 28.05 -11.64
N ASN A 18 11.24 29.18 -10.99
CA ASN A 18 10.95 29.19 -9.56
C ASN A 18 9.54 28.60 -9.32
N CYS A 19 9.18 28.29 -8.07
CA CYS A 19 7.88 27.67 -7.75
C CYS A 19 6.67 28.45 -8.31
N ARG A 20 6.75 29.80 -8.34
CA ARG A 20 5.70 30.67 -8.89
C ARG A 20 5.64 30.56 -10.41
N ASP A 21 6.77 30.57 -11.11
CA ASP A 21 6.79 30.43 -12.57
C ASP A 21 6.27 29.05 -12.99
N THR A 22 6.59 27.98 -12.25
CA THR A 22 5.98 26.65 -12.47
C THR A 22 4.46 26.66 -12.25
N SER A 23 3.97 27.41 -11.26
CA SER A 23 2.53 27.57 -11.01
C SER A 23 1.84 28.31 -12.16
N GLU A 24 2.44 29.40 -12.67
CA GLU A 24 1.92 30.14 -13.82
C GLU A 24 1.93 29.30 -15.10
N ILE A 25 2.98 28.50 -15.32
CA ILE A 25 3.00 27.50 -16.40
C ILE A 25 1.88 26.49 -16.22
N LEU A 26 1.59 26.04 -14.99
CA LEU A 26 0.50 25.08 -14.74
C LEU A 26 -0.88 25.63 -15.05
N TYR A 27 -1.14 26.88 -14.69
CA TYR A 27 -2.39 27.57 -15.06
C TYR A 27 -2.49 27.77 -16.58
N SER A 28 -1.38 27.90 -17.30
CA SER A 28 -1.39 27.95 -18.76
C SER A 28 -1.64 26.58 -19.43
N LEU A 29 -1.42 25.48 -18.70
CA LEU A 29 -1.52 24.12 -19.22
C LEU A 29 -2.89 23.48 -18.96
N ILE A 30 -3.62 23.87 -17.91
CA ILE A 30 -4.92 23.31 -17.56
C ILE A 30 -5.98 24.42 -17.65
N ASN A 31 -6.87 24.30 -18.63
CA ASN A 31 -7.97 25.24 -18.82
C ASN A 31 -9.29 24.65 -18.34
N MET A 32 -10.14 25.50 -17.78
CA MET A 32 -11.52 25.18 -17.49
C MET A 32 -12.37 25.46 -18.73
N LYS A 33 -13.11 24.45 -19.21
CA LYS A 33 -14.04 24.58 -20.33
C LYS A 33 -15.47 24.43 -19.84
N ILE A 34 -16.30 25.41 -20.16
CA ILE A 34 -17.71 25.43 -19.81
C ILE A 34 -18.50 24.99 -21.04
N VAL A 35 -19.38 24.01 -20.85
CA VAL A 35 -20.30 23.49 -21.86
C VAL A 35 -21.72 23.82 -21.45
N ARG A 36 -22.50 24.40 -22.37
CA ARG A 36 -23.91 24.72 -22.16
C ARG A 36 -24.79 23.72 -22.91
N ASN A 37 -25.54 22.91 -22.18
CA ASN A 37 -26.57 22.03 -22.73
C ASN A 37 -27.95 22.57 -22.31
N GLY A 38 -28.52 23.45 -23.14
CA GLY A 38 -29.78 24.13 -22.85
C GLY A 38 -29.67 25.06 -21.64
N ARG A 39 -30.47 24.83 -20.58
CA ARG A 39 -30.43 25.60 -19.32
C ARG A 39 -29.38 25.10 -18.31
N LYS A 40 -28.78 23.92 -18.52
CA LYS A 40 -27.72 23.39 -17.64
C LYS A 40 -26.35 23.84 -18.14
N ILE A 41 -25.57 24.39 -17.21
CA ILE A 41 -24.16 24.70 -17.40
C ILE A 41 -23.37 23.57 -16.74
N ASP A 42 -22.50 22.92 -17.50
CA ASP A 42 -21.53 21.93 -17.00
C ASP A 42 -20.12 22.37 -17.39
N TRP A 43 -19.10 21.83 -16.75
CA TRP A 43 -17.72 22.21 -17.02
C TRP A 43 -16.75 21.06 -16.73
N PHE A 44 -15.57 21.12 -17.37
CA PHE A 44 -14.49 20.16 -17.13
C PHE A 44 -13.12 20.80 -17.37
N TYR A 45 -12.07 20.19 -16.82
CA TYR A 45 -10.69 20.57 -17.11
C TYR A 45 -10.21 19.94 -18.41
N GLU A 46 -9.46 20.68 -19.22
CA GLU A 46 -8.77 20.17 -20.40
C GLU A 46 -7.35 20.72 -20.53
N PHE A 47 -6.51 19.95 -21.23
CA PHE A 47 -5.19 20.40 -21.66
C PHE A 47 -5.32 20.86 -23.11
N PRO A 48 -5.12 22.16 -23.41
CA PRO A 48 -5.24 22.69 -24.78
C PRO A 48 -4.11 22.19 -25.70
N GLN A 49 -2.98 21.74 -25.12
CA GLN A 49 -1.84 21.19 -25.85
C GLN A 49 -1.62 19.71 -25.52
N SER A 50 -1.25 18.91 -26.53
CA SER A 50 -0.89 17.51 -26.33
C SER A 50 0.58 17.36 -25.92
N PHE A 51 0.82 16.78 -24.76
CA PHE A 51 2.16 16.38 -24.30
C PHE A 51 2.05 15.13 -23.41
N GLU A 52 3.18 14.47 -23.15
CA GLU A 52 3.25 13.31 -22.25
C GLU A 52 3.05 13.75 -20.80
N LYS A 53 2.08 13.13 -20.11
CA LYS A 53 1.68 13.52 -18.76
C LYS A 53 2.04 12.42 -17.77
N ASN A 54 2.72 12.77 -16.69
CA ASN A 54 2.88 11.84 -15.58
C ASN A 54 1.69 11.99 -14.63
N ILE A 55 0.91 10.91 -14.47
CA ILE A 55 -0.30 10.91 -13.64
C ILE A 55 -0.01 11.13 -12.16
N HIS A 56 1.14 10.68 -11.65
CA HIS A 56 1.53 10.98 -10.27
C HIS A 56 1.77 12.48 -10.06
N LEU A 57 2.40 13.17 -11.03
CA LEU A 57 2.54 14.62 -10.97
C LEU A 57 1.19 15.31 -11.07
N LEU A 58 0.35 14.89 -12.03
CA LEU A 58 -0.99 15.42 -12.19
C LEU A 58 -1.78 15.30 -10.88
N PHE A 59 -1.76 14.10 -10.27
CA PHE A 59 -2.47 13.78 -9.05
C PHE A 59 -1.91 14.51 -7.82
N GLY A 60 -0.59 14.56 -7.63
CA GLY A 60 0.00 15.06 -6.39
C GLY A 60 0.44 16.53 -6.41
N ARG A 61 0.63 17.13 -7.59
CA ARG A 61 1.31 18.42 -7.75
C ARG A 61 0.61 19.40 -8.68
N LEU A 62 -0.19 18.94 -9.64
CA LEU A 62 -0.85 19.79 -10.64
C LEU A 62 -2.36 19.93 -10.38
N ILE A 63 -2.72 20.25 -9.13
CA ILE A 63 -4.12 20.33 -8.70
C ILE A 63 -4.70 21.67 -9.17
N PRO A 64 -5.67 21.70 -10.09
CA PRO A 64 -6.31 22.92 -10.52
C PRO A 64 -7.24 23.45 -9.42
N LYS A 65 -7.36 24.77 -9.35
CA LYS A 65 -8.29 25.45 -8.43
C LYS A 65 -9.39 26.13 -9.23
N SER A 66 -10.62 25.66 -9.08
CA SER A 66 -11.81 26.36 -9.60
C SER A 66 -12.25 27.48 -8.66
N SER A 67 -12.79 28.56 -9.23
CA SER A 67 -13.41 29.66 -8.48
C SER A 67 -14.92 29.45 -8.21
N ILE A 68 -15.52 28.36 -8.72
CA ILE A 68 -16.98 28.16 -8.72
C ILE A 68 -17.45 27.44 -7.46
N SER A 69 -16.85 26.29 -7.12
CA SER A 69 -17.21 25.49 -5.94
C SER A 69 -16.04 24.56 -5.59
N GLU A 70 -15.64 24.51 -4.31
CA GLU A 70 -14.53 23.66 -3.86
C GLU A 70 -14.86 22.15 -3.93
N ASN A 71 -16.10 21.77 -3.59
CA ASN A 71 -16.54 20.38 -3.66
C ASN A 71 -16.64 19.88 -5.10
N GLU A 72 -17.17 20.70 -6.01
CA GLU A 72 -17.27 20.37 -7.43
C GLU A 72 -15.90 20.35 -8.11
N ASN A 73 -14.96 21.18 -7.63
CA ASN A 73 -13.58 21.18 -8.12
C ASN A 73 -12.89 19.83 -7.97
N LYS A 74 -13.09 19.17 -6.82
CA LYS A 74 -12.50 17.86 -6.56
C LYS A 74 -13.00 16.81 -7.54
N ASP A 75 -14.29 16.83 -7.87
CA ASP A 75 -14.89 15.89 -8.83
C ASP A 75 -14.27 16.02 -10.20
N LYS A 76 -14.32 17.24 -10.75
CA LYS A 76 -13.82 17.53 -12.10
C LYS A 76 -12.32 17.29 -12.21
N TYR A 77 -11.61 17.49 -11.11
CA TYR A 77 -10.20 17.15 -11.01
C TYR A 77 -9.96 15.63 -11.05
N LEU A 78 -10.66 14.83 -10.23
CA LEU A 78 -10.48 13.38 -10.25
C LEU A 78 -10.90 12.78 -11.60
N GLU A 79 -11.95 13.31 -12.23
CA GLU A 79 -12.35 12.96 -13.60
C GLU A 79 -11.25 13.26 -14.62
N LEU A 80 -10.56 14.41 -14.48
CA LEU A 80 -9.40 14.74 -15.31
C LEU A 80 -8.28 13.69 -15.16
N VAL A 81 -7.96 13.30 -13.92
CA VAL A 81 -6.92 12.30 -13.63
C VAL A 81 -7.27 10.97 -14.28
N ILE A 82 -8.50 10.49 -14.12
CA ILE A 82 -8.97 9.24 -14.72
C ILE A 82 -8.88 9.30 -16.24
N ARG A 83 -9.38 10.38 -16.85
CA ARG A 83 -9.38 10.54 -18.31
C ARG A 83 -7.97 10.57 -18.90
N GLU A 84 -7.02 11.24 -18.25
CA GLU A 84 -5.64 11.26 -18.73
C GLU A 84 -4.92 9.92 -18.47
N PHE A 85 -5.25 9.23 -17.39
CA PHE A 85 -4.74 7.89 -17.11
C PHE A 85 -5.20 6.88 -18.16
N ASP A 86 -6.49 6.89 -18.54
CA ASP A 86 -7.04 5.99 -19.55
C ASP A 86 -6.38 6.13 -20.93
N LYS A 87 -5.93 7.34 -21.29
CA LYS A 87 -5.16 7.58 -22.52
C LYS A 87 -3.77 6.94 -22.50
N MET A 88 -3.16 6.79 -21.31
CA MET A 88 -1.80 6.30 -21.15
C MET A 88 -1.73 4.79 -20.86
N LYS A 89 -2.65 4.26 -20.06
CA LYS A 89 -2.52 2.95 -19.37
C LYS A 89 -2.09 1.80 -20.29
N ASN A 90 -2.71 1.69 -21.47
CA ASN A 90 -2.47 0.61 -22.42
C ASN A 90 -1.05 0.61 -23.03
N SER A 91 -0.40 1.78 -23.08
CA SER A 91 0.95 1.90 -23.65
C SER A 91 2.05 1.55 -22.65
N ILE A 92 1.84 1.82 -21.36
CA ILE A 92 2.88 1.78 -20.33
C ILE A 92 2.88 0.46 -19.55
N ILE A 93 1.71 -0.11 -19.27
CA ILE A 93 1.57 -1.35 -18.47
C ILE A 93 2.37 -2.52 -19.09
N PRO A 94 2.28 -2.81 -20.40
CA PRO A 94 3.06 -3.91 -21.00
C PRO A 94 4.57 -3.72 -20.87
N ARG A 95 5.05 -2.47 -20.92
CA ARG A 95 6.48 -2.13 -20.77
C ARG A 95 6.97 -2.35 -19.35
N ILE A 96 6.15 -2.04 -18.35
CA ILE A 96 6.46 -2.27 -16.93
C ILE A 96 6.52 -3.77 -16.65
N VAL A 97 5.54 -4.54 -17.12
CA VAL A 97 5.54 -6.00 -16.99
C VAL A 97 6.76 -6.61 -17.68
N ALA A 98 7.11 -6.17 -18.88
CA ALA A 98 8.31 -6.63 -19.58
C ALA A 98 9.60 -6.30 -18.80
N ARG A 99 9.68 -5.11 -18.18
CA ARG A 99 10.80 -4.72 -17.31
C ARG A 99 10.88 -5.62 -16.08
N GLN A 100 9.75 -5.88 -15.41
CA GLN A 100 9.71 -6.75 -14.23
C GLN A 100 10.17 -8.16 -14.58
N LYS A 101 9.70 -8.73 -15.70
CA LYS A 101 10.17 -10.02 -16.22
C LYS A 101 11.69 -10.05 -16.43
N ARG A 102 12.29 -8.98 -16.98
CA ARG A 102 13.76 -8.89 -17.13
C ARG A 102 14.49 -8.89 -15.79
N VAL A 103 13.99 -8.14 -14.80
CA VAL A 103 14.57 -8.10 -13.44
C VAL A 103 14.51 -9.48 -12.79
N ILE A 104 13.37 -10.15 -12.85
CA ILE A 104 13.19 -11.49 -12.29
C ILE A 104 14.10 -12.52 -12.99
N ASN A 105 14.21 -12.46 -14.33
CA ASN A 105 15.12 -13.33 -15.06
C ASN A 105 16.58 -13.09 -14.68
N HIS A 106 16.97 -11.84 -14.41
CA HIS A 106 18.32 -11.55 -13.94
C HIS A 106 18.61 -12.17 -12.57
N LEU A 107 17.64 -12.11 -11.65
CA LEU A 107 17.76 -12.73 -10.32
C LEU A 107 17.91 -14.25 -10.39
N LYS A 108 17.27 -14.91 -11.36
CA LYS A 108 17.44 -16.35 -11.59
C LYS A 108 18.89 -16.73 -11.87
N TYR A 109 19.63 -15.92 -12.63
CA TYR A 109 21.06 -16.15 -12.86
C TYR A 109 21.91 -16.01 -11.59
N SER A 110 21.42 -15.31 -10.57
CA SER A 110 22.07 -15.13 -9.28
C SER A 110 21.69 -16.22 -8.25
N GLY A 111 21.06 -17.31 -8.70
CA GLY A 111 20.66 -18.45 -7.85
C GLY A 111 19.37 -18.25 -7.07
N TYR A 112 18.56 -17.25 -7.43
CA TYR A 112 17.23 -17.07 -6.86
C TYR A 112 16.19 -17.85 -7.66
N GLU A 113 15.31 -18.54 -6.96
CA GLU A 113 14.04 -18.98 -7.51
C GLU A 113 13.00 -17.87 -7.40
N SER A 114 12.00 -17.90 -8.28
CA SER A 114 10.94 -16.89 -8.31
C SER A 114 9.58 -17.54 -8.50
N LYS A 115 8.60 -17.11 -7.71
CA LYS A 115 7.19 -17.44 -7.90
C LYS A 115 6.45 -16.21 -8.38
N ASN A 116 5.54 -16.40 -9.32
CA ASN A 116 4.66 -15.35 -9.80
C ASN A 116 3.25 -15.89 -9.95
N PHE A 117 2.27 -15.03 -9.70
CA PHE A 117 0.86 -15.36 -9.83
C PHE A 117 0.07 -14.07 -10.04
N VAL A 118 -1.05 -14.22 -10.72
CA VAL A 118 -1.98 -13.13 -11.01
C VAL A 118 -3.20 -13.32 -10.14
N LEU A 119 -3.69 -12.23 -9.54
CA LEU A 119 -4.96 -12.22 -8.85
C LEU A 119 -5.81 -11.04 -9.33
N LEU A 120 -7.12 -11.26 -9.41
CA LEU A 120 -8.10 -10.24 -9.71
C LEU A 120 -8.52 -9.54 -8.43
N CYS A 121 -8.53 -8.20 -8.43
CA CYS A 121 -9.25 -7.42 -7.44
C CYS A 121 -10.64 -7.07 -8.02
N PRO A 122 -11.70 -7.82 -7.67
CA PRO A 122 -13.02 -7.62 -8.25
C PRO A 122 -13.69 -6.34 -7.73
N TRP A 123 -13.45 -6.01 -6.46
CA TRP A 123 -14.00 -4.83 -5.80
C TRP A 123 -12.94 -3.71 -5.70
N ARG A 124 -13.29 -2.63 -4.99
CA ARG A 124 -12.46 -1.45 -4.86
C ARG A 124 -11.22 -1.72 -4.00
N LEU A 125 -10.09 -1.22 -4.48
CA LEU A 125 -8.80 -1.22 -3.81
C LEU A 125 -8.32 0.23 -3.68
N VAL A 126 -7.90 0.59 -2.47
CA VAL A 126 -7.23 1.86 -2.18
C VAL A 126 -5.94 1.60 -1.46
N ILE A 127 -4.86 2.17 -1.95
CA ILE A 127 -3.53 2.04 -1.36
C ILE A 127 -3.05 3.45 -1.05
N GLY A 128 -2.53 3.66 0.15
CA GLY A 128 -1.97 4.96 0.55
C GLY A 128 -3.00 6.02 0.92
N LEU A 129 -4.23 5.65 1.29
CA LEU A 129 -5.29 6.61 1.64
C LEU A 129 -4.87 7.63 2.71
N GLY A 130 -4.03 7.22 3.67
CA GLY A 130 -3.52 8.06 4.76
C GLY A 130 -2.25 8.87 4.43
N SER A 131 -1.75 8.83 3.20
CA SER A 131 -0.62 9.69 2.81
C SER A 131 -1.06 11.15 2.69
N SER A 132 -0.18 12.08 3.07
CA SER A 132 -0.46 13.52 2.95
C SER A 132 -0.72 13.91 1.50
N HIS A 133 -1.88 14.48 1.24
CA HIS A 133 -2.29 14.95 -0.08
C HIS A 133 -3.07 16.25 0.07
N PRO A 134 -2.92 17.23 -0.85
CA PRO A 134 -3.61 18.52 -0.71
C PRO A 134 -5.14 18.44 -0.71
N GLN A 135 -5.73 17.31 -1.14
CA GLN A 135 -7.17 17.03 -1.08
C GLN A 135 -7.53 15.96 -0.03
N GLU A 136 -6.68 15.78 0.98
CA GLU A 136 -6.85 14.94 2.20
C GLU A 136 -6.92 13.42 1.99
N THR A 137 -7.21 12.98 0.77
CA THR A 137 -7.30 11.58 0.38
C THR A 137 -6.29 11.31 -0.71
N SER A 138 -5.36 10.41 -0.42
CA SER A 138 -4.28 10.06 -1.33
C SER A 138 -4.48 8.68 -1.93
N MET A 139 -3.75 8.43 -3.01
CA MET A 139 -3.65 7.13 -3.64
C MET A 139 -2.20 6.92 -4.08
N THR A 140 -1.69 5.72 -3.90
CA THR A 140 -0.31 5.37 -4.28
C THR A 140 -0.21 5.15 -5.78
N PHE A 141 0.33 6.15 -6.48
CA PHE A 141 0.83 6.02 -7.85
C PHE A 141 2.35 5.86 -7.86
N HIS A 142 2.87 5.04 -8.77
CA HIS A 142 4.30 4.91 -8.99
C HIS A 142 4.86 6.23 -9.53
N HIS A 143 5.80 6.84 -8.81
CA HIS A 143 6.30 8.20 -9.11
C HIS A 143 6.77 8.39 -10.56
N ILE A 144 7.41 7.37 -11.14
CA ILE A 144 7.95 7.43 -12.51
C ILE A 144 6.88 7.09 -13.56
N TYR A 145 5.99 6.17 -13.25
CA TYR A 145 5.11 5.55 -14.26
C TYR A 145 3.68 6.10 -14.23
N GLY A 146 3.27 6.75 -13.15
CA GLY A 146 1.91 7.25 -12.99
C GLY A 146 0.85 6.14 -12.92
N ILE A 147 1.24 4.88 -12.66
CA ILE A 147 0.30 3.76 -12.52
C ILE A 147 0.05 3.44 -11.04
N PRO A 148 -1.17 3.01 -10.67
CA PRO A 148 -1.39 2.48 -9.33
C PRO A 148 -0.60 1.17 -9.16
N TYR A 149 -0.06 0.95 -7.98
CA TYR A 149 0.67 -0.28 -7.65
C TYR A 149 0.57 -0.59 -6.17
N ILE A 150 0.80 -1.85 -5.81
CA ILE A 150 0.89 -2.28 -4.42
C ILE A 150 2.37 -2.37 -4.04
N PRO A 151 2.85 -1.56 -3.08
CA PRO A 151 4.22 -1.63 -2.62
C PRO A 151 4.57 -3.00 -2.04
N GLY A 152 5.77 -3.50 -2.31
CA GLY A 152 6.28 -4.76 -1.75
C GLY A 152 6.31 -4.75 -0.22
N SER A 153 6.46 -3.58 0.42
CA SER A 153 6.34 -3.41 1.87
C SER A 153 4.92 -3.68 2.39
N ALA A 154 3.88 -3.26 1.66
CA ALA A 154 2.49 -3.54 2.01
C ALA A 154 2.17 -5.04 1.85
N ILE A 155 2.69 -5.65 0.78
CA ILE A 155 2.57 -7.10 0.51
C ILE A 155 3.26 -7.91 1.61
N LYS A 156 4.48 -7.53 1.98
CA LYS A 156 5.21 -8.15 3.10
C LYS A 156 4.44 -7.97 4.41
N GLY A 157 3.95 -6.76 4.68
CA GLY A 157 3.22 -6.42 5.90
C GLY A 157 1.94 -7.24 6.08
N VAL A 158 1.11 -7.36 5.02
CA VAL A 158 -0.12 -8.16 5.11
C VAL A 158 0.17 -9.65 5.27
N THR A 159 1.19 -10.16 4.56
CA THR A 159 1.58 -11.58 4.67
C THR A 159 2.08 -11.90 6.08
N ARG A 160 2.86 -10.97 6.66
CA ARG A 160 3.37 -11.08 8.02
C ARG A 160 2.25 -11.08 9.05
N TYR A 161 1.32 -10.14 8.93
CA TYR A 161 0.20 -10.04 9.84
C TYR A 161 -0.73 -11.25 9.73
N TRP A 162 -0.95 -11.76 8.52
CA TRP A 162 -1.70 -12.99 8.29
C TRP A 162 -1.06 -14.21 8.98
N LEU A 163 0.25 -14.40 8.82
CA LEU A 163 0.94 -15.50 9.49
C LEU A 163 0.88 -15.36 11.02
N LEU A 164 0.98 -14.14 11.53
CA LEU A 164 0.80 -13.85 12.96
C LEU A 164 -0.60 -14.27 13.46
N LEU A 165 -1.65 -13.94 12.69
CA LEU A 165 -3.02 -14.35 13.00
C LEU A 165 -3.19 -15.87 12.96
N LYS A 166 -2.64 -16.56 11.96
CA LYS A 166 -2.71 -18.03 11.90
C LYS A 166 -2.04 -18.68 13.11
N ILE A 167 -0.84 -18.22 13.48
CA ILE A 167 -0.14 -18.71 14.67
C ILE A 167 -0.99 -18.44 15.93
N TYR A 168 -1.57 -17.25 16.03
CA TYR A 168 -2.45 -16.88 17.15
C TYR A 168 -3.69 -17.79 17.26
N GLU A 169 -4.33 -18.10 16.13
CA GLU A 169 -5.47 -19.02 16.07
C GLU A 169 -5.07 -20.46 16.43
N GLU A 170 -3.93 -20.96 15.96
CA GLU A 170 -3.42 -22.30 16.30
C GLU A 170 -3.20 -22.50 17.81
N ILE A 171 -2.84 -21.44 18.52
CA ILE A 171 -2.62 -21.47 19.98
C ILE A 171 -3.96 -21.51 20.74
N GLY A 172 -5.04 -21.00 20.14
CA GLY A 172 -6.35 -20.91 20.77
C GLY A 172 -6.44 -19.84 21.85
N LEU A 173 -5.67 -18.75 21.72
CA LEU A 173 -5.76 -17.59 22.62
C LEU A 173 -7.05 -16.82 22.37
N THR A 174 -7.68 -16.34 23.44
CA THR A 174 -8.95 -15.59 23.38
C THR A 174 -8.76 -14.07 23.52
N TYR A 175 -7.60 -13.61 23.96
CA TYR A 175 -7.34 -12.20 24.26
C TYR A 175 -6.47 -11.52 23.21
N PHE A 176 -7.04 -10.58 22.44
CA PHE A 176 -6.38 -9.91 21.31
C PHE A 176 -5.14 -9.08 21.68
N GLY A 177 -5.05 -8.58 22.93
CA GLY A 177 -3.87 -7.81 23.38
C GLY A 177 -2.58 -8.64 23.39
N GLN A 178 -2.67 -9.97 23.37
CA GLN A 178 -1.52 -10.88 23.29
C GLN A 178 -0.89 -10.96 21.90
N ILE A 179 -1.57 -10.50 20.83
CA ILE A 179 -0.99 -10.48 19.47
C ILE A 179 0.31 -9.67 19.44
N LYS A 180 0.33 -8.52 20.12
CA LYS A 180 1.53 -7.67 20.22
C LYS A 180 2.68 -8.38 20.94
N SER A 181 2.36 -9.12 22.00
CA SER A 181 3.35 -9.91 22.73
C SER A 181 3.90 -11.06 21.88
N LEU A 182 3.03 -11.75 21.14
CA LEU A 182 3.43 -12.79 20.19
C LEU A 182 4.35 -12.21 19.09
N GLU A 183 3.99 -11.07 18.52
CA GLU A 183 4.82 -10.40 17.52
C GLU A 183 6.22 -10.09 18.06
N ASN A 184 6.32 -9.51 19.26
CA ASN A 184 7.61 -9.22 19.90
C ASN A 184 8.46 -10.48 20.10
N ILE A 185 7.85 -11.62 20.45
CA ILE A 185 8.57 -12.89 20.62
C ILE A 185 9.07 -13.40 19.27
N LEU A 186 8.21 -13.42 18.26
CA LEU A 186 8.60 -13.85 16.92
C LEU A 186 9.76 -13.01 16.37
N GLU A 187 9.85 -11.72 16.73
CA GLU A 187 10.97 -10.86 16.33
C GLU A 187 12.25 -11.03 17.16
N SER A 188 12.12 -11.29 18.46
CA SER A 188 13.25 -11.25 19.42
C SER A 188 13.76 -12.61 19.87
N ALA A 189 13.09 -13.71 19.51
CA ALA A 189 13.54 -15.06 19.85
C ALA A 189 14.86 -15.38 19.15
N GLU A 190 15.88 -15.76 19.92
CA GLU A 190 17.19 -16.19 19.40
C GLU A 190 17.23 -17.72 19.39
N LEU A 191 17.10 -18.34 18.22
CA LEU A 191 17.02 -19.80 18.07
C LEU A 191 18.32 -20.45 17.53
N ASN A 192 19.43 -19.69 17.52
CA ASN A 192 20.68 -20.05 16.84
C ASN A 192 21.70 -20.79 17.73
N ASN A 193 21.47 -20.89 19.04
CA ASN A 193 22.34 -21.67 19.93
C ASN A 193 21.77 -23.08 20.14
N LYS A 194 22.58 -24.09 19.83
CA LYS A 194 22.24 -25.51 20.00
C LYS A 194 21.93 -25.93 21.46
N ASP A 195 22.17 -25.06 22.43
CA ASP A 195 22.00 -25.34 23.87
C ASP A 195 20.93 -24.49 24.58
N GLU A 196 20.25 -23.56 23.91
CA GLU A 196 19.23 -22.73 24.56
C GLU A 196 17.84 -23.22 24.17
N ARG A 197 17.29 -24.11 25.00
CA ARG A 197 15.83 -24.13 25.23
C ARG A 197 15.45 -22.69 25.58
N LEU A 198 14.35 -22.15 25.02
CA LEU A 198 13.74 -20.92 25.52
C LEU A 198 13.78 -20.98 27.05
N ASP A 199 14.63 -20.15 27.69
CA ASP A 199 14.75 -20.20 29.13
C ASP A 199 13.41 -19.70 29.69
N GLU A 200 12.79 -20.52 30.53
CA GLU A 200 11.44 -20.27 31.06
C GLU A 200 11.39 -18.90 31.75
N TRP A 201 12.51 -18.54 32.40
CA TRP A 201 12.71 -17.25 33.05
C TRP A 201 12.79 -16.07 32.08
N ASP A 202 13.48 -16.22 30.95
CA ASP A 202 13.68 -15.14 29.97
C ASP A 202 12.40 -14.92 29.13
N PHE A 203 11.63 -15.99 28.91
CA PHE A 203 10.27 -15.95 28.40
C PHE A 203 9.31 -15.23 29.36
N GLU A 204 9.30 -15.59 30.64
CA GLU A 204 8.48 -14.93 31.67
C GLU A 204 8.78 -13.44 31.79
N LYS A 205 10.05 -13.03 31.67
CA LYS A 205 10.46 -11.62 31.74
C LYS A 205 9.99 -10.82 30.53
N LYS A 206 10.04 -11.40 29.32
CA LYS A 206 9.61 -10.75 28.07
C LYS A 206 8.09 -10.77 27.87
N PHE A 207 7.36 -11.70 28.50
CA PHE A 207 5.91 -11.89 28.35
C PHE A 207 5.04 -11.26 29.45
N ARG A 208 5.59 -10.41 30.33
CA ARG A 208 4.75 -9.65 31.27
C ARG A 208 3.86 -8.65 30.52
N VAL A 209 2.62 -9.03 30.27
CA VAL A 209 1.55 -8.09 29.93
C VAL A 209 1.34 -7.19 31.15
N GLU A 210 1.60 -5.89 31.05
CA GLU A 210 1.49 -4.93 32.17
C GLU A 210 0.08 -4.93 32.82
N GLU A 211 -0.95 -5.44 32.14
CA GLU A 211 -2.32 -5.55 32.65
C GLU A 211 -2.69 -6.91 33.28
N ILE A 212 -1.88 -7.96 33.14
CA ILE A 212 -2.18 -9.27 33.74
C ILE A 212 -1.42 -9.39 35.07
N LYS A 213 -2.05 -8.89 36.13
CA LYS A 213 -1.58 -9.06 37.51
C LYS A 213 -1.60 -10.53 37.89
N ARG A 214 -0.41 -11.05 38.23
CA ARG A 214 -0.17 -12.11 39.23
C ARG A 214 -1.26 -13.19 39.31
N ASP A 215 -1.34 -14.02 38.28
CA ASP A 215 -1.57 -15.44 38.49
C ASP A 215 -1.00 -16.19 37.30
N ARG A 216 -0.62 -17.46 37.53
CA ARG A 216 -0.24 -18.38 36.45
C ARG A 216 -1.48 -18.64 35.61
N ASP A 217 -1.83 -17.71 34.72
CA ASP A 217 -2.92 -17.93 33.79
C ASP A 217 -2.55 -19.14 32.92
N GLU A 218 -3.41 -20.14 32.92
CA GLU A 218 -3.32 -21.37 32.11
C GLU A 218 -2.97 -21.05 30.65
N THR A 219 -3.44 -19.90 30.17
CA THR A 219 -3.17 -19.29 28.87
C THR A 219 -1.68 -19.02 28.60
N SER A 220 -0.95 -18.46 29.56
CA SER A 220 0.48 -18.14 29.42
C SER A 220 1.35 -19.40 29.40
N LEU A 221 0.95 -20.44 30.15
CA LEU A 221 1.57 -21.76 30.15
C LEU A 221 1.32 -22.50 28.82
N LYS A 222 0.07 -22.53 28.35
CA LYS A 222 -0.28 -23.10 27.03
C LYS A 222 0.51 -22.43 25.90
N PHE A 223 0.68 -21.11 25.98
CA PHE A 223 1.44 -20.33 25.01
C PHE A 223 2.94 -20.68 25.02
N TYR A 224 3.55 -20.75 26.20
CA TYR A 224 4.94 -21.18 26.36
C TYR A 224 5.18 -22.60 25.83
N ASP A 225 4.31 -23.54 26.22
CA ASP A 225 4.39 -24.93 25.78
C ASP A 225 4.24 -25.05 24.25
N PHE A 226 3.32 -24.28 23.66
CA PHE A 226 3.16 -24.23 22.20
C PHE A 226 4.43 -23.73 21.51
N LEU A 227 5.00 -22.61 21.95
CA LEU A 227 6.21 -22.05 21.32
C LEU A 227 7.44 -22.94 21.49
N LYS A 228 7.53 -23.65 22.62
CA LYS A 228 8.59 -24.63 22.86
C LYS A 228 8.45 -25.85 21.95
N GLN A 229 7.22 -26.29 21.68
CA GLN A 229 6.94 -27.39 20.76
C GLN A 229 7.05 -26.98 19.28
N ARG A 230 6.71 -25.74 18.94
CA ARG A 230 6.64 -25.19 17.57
C ARG A 230 7.73 -24.16 17.26
N GLN A 231 8.97 -24.46 17.66
CA GLN A 231 10.12 -23.62 17.32
C GLN A 231 10.34 -23.48 15.80
N ASP A 232 9.86 -24.46 15.02
CA ASP A 232 9.82 -24.44 13.56
C ASP A 232 9.03 -23.24 13.02
N CYS A 233 7.87 -22.92 13.61
CA CYS A 233 7.06 -21.77 13.22
C CYS A 233 7.78 -20.44 13.43
N ILE A 234 8.52 -20.32 14.54
CA ILE A 234 9.28 -19.11 14.85
C ILE A 234 10.41 -18.94 13.83
N LYS A 235 11.18 -20.01 13.56
CA LYS A 235 12.23 -19.99 12.53
C LYS A 235 11.66 -19.66 11.16
N GLU A 236 10.53 -20.26 10.79
CA GLU A 236 9.87 -19.98 9.53
C GLU A 236 9.46 -18.50 9.41
N PHE A 237 8.80 -17.95 10.43
CA PHE A 237 8.42 -16.54 10.47
C PHE A 237 9.64 -15.62 10.33
N GLN A 238 10.71 -15.91 11.08
CA GLN A 238 11.95 -15.14 11.05
C GLN A 238 12.70 -15.27 9.72
N ASN A 239 12.75 -16.46 9.12
CA ASN A 239 13.37 -16.67 7.82
C ASN A 239 12.58 -15.96 6.72
N ILE A 240 11.24 -15.94 6.76
CA ILE A 240 10.43 -15.23 5.76
C ILE A 240 10.60 -13.71 5.87
N PHE A 241 10.44 -13.15 7.07
CA PHE A 241 10.33 -11.70 7.25
C PHE A 241 11.61 -11.01 7.71
N GLY A 242 12.54 -11.75 8.31
CA GLY A 242 13.70 -11.21 9.01
C GLY A 242 13.37 -10.68 10.40
N THR A 243 14.44 -10.40 11.14
CA THR A 243 14.45 -9.74 12.44
C THR A 243 15.39 -8.52 12.38
N GLN A 244 15.60 -7.84 13.50
CA GLN A 244 16.61 -6.77 13.57
C GLN A 244 18.04 -7.27 13.34
N ASN A 245 18.32 -8.53 13.68
CA ASN A 245 19.64 -9.14 13.60
C ASN A 245 19.82 -10.04 12.37
N HIS A 246 18.74 -10.44 11.71
CA HIS A 246 18.76 -11.36 10.57
C HIS A 246 17.92 -10.85 9.40
N LYS A 247 18.49 -10.86 8.20
CA LYS A 247 17.76 -10.46 6.98
C LYS A 247 16.81 -11.57 6.56
N GLY A 248 15.55 -11.23 6.27
CA GLY A 248 14.60 -12.18 5.68
C GLY A 248 15.07 -12.72 4.32
N GLU A 249 14.78 -13.99 4.08
CA GLU A 249 15.20 -14.77 2.92
C GLU A 249 14.25 -14.62 1.72
N ILE A 250 13.06 -14.05 1.93
CA ILE A 250 12.07 -13.78 0.87
C ILE A 250 12.12 -12.31 0.44
N ILE A 251 12.19 -12.09 -0.87
CA ILE A 251 12.04 -10.78 -1.51
C ILE A 251 10.59 -10.63 -1.96
N PHE A 252 9.90 -9.65 -1.37
CA PHE A 252 8.56 -9.22 -1.77
C PHE A 252 8.66 -8.06 -2.75
N PHE A 253 8.29 -8.28 -4.02
CA PHE A 253 8.29 -7.21 -5.02
C PHE A 253 7.00 -6.41 -4.98
N ASP A 254 7.06 -5.20 -5.53
CA ASP A 254 5.86 -4.45 -5.89
C ASP A 254 4.97 -5.26 -6.84
N ALA A 255 3.67 -5.28 -6.56
CA ALA A 255 2.69 -5.82 -7.49
C ALA A 255 2.16 -4.71 -8.39
N TYR A 256 2.30 -4.93 -9.69
CA TYR A 256 1.81 -4.01 -10.71
C TYR A 256 0.55 -4.57 -11.35
N PRO A 257 -0.38 -3.69 -11.75
CA PRO A 257 -1.51 -4.12 -12.54
C PRO A 257 -1.04 -4.69 -13.88
N ILE A 258 -1.78 -5.66 -14.37
CA ILE A 258 -1.63 -6.20 -15.72
C ILE A 258 -2.92 -5.98 -16.50
N GLU A 259 -2.79 -5.88 -17.82
CA GLU A 259 -3.93 -5.64 -18.71
C GLU A 259 -4.60 -4.29 -18.44
N GLU A 260 -5.92 -4.26 -18.29
CA GLU A 260 -6.69 -3.04 -18.10
C GLU A 260 -6.77 -2.66 -16.61
N VAL A 261 -6.55 -1.37 -16.35
CA VAL A 261 -6.76 -0.75 -15.04
C VAL A 261 -7.99 0.13 -15.12
N ASN A 262 -8.90 -0.04 -14.17
CA ASN A 262 -10.11 0.76 -14.07
C ASN A 262 -10.05 1.61 -12.80
N LEU A 263 -9.72 2.90 -12.97
CA LEU A 263 -9.76 3.88 -11.88
C LEU A 263 -11.18 4.42 -11.73
N LYS A 264 -11.68 4.44 -10.48
CA LYS A 264 -12.97 5.03 -10.14
C LYS A 264 -12.88 6.00 -8.98
N VAL A 265 -13.77 6.98 -9.00
CA VAL A 265 -14.06 7.80 -7.82
C VAL A 265 -15.01 7.05 -6.92
N ASP A 266 -14.71 7.05 -5.63
CA ASP A 266 -15.61 6.57 -4.59
C ASP A 266 -15.79 7.64 -3.50
N ILE A 267 -16.81 7.46 -2.65
CA ILE A 267 -17.27 8.45 -1.68
C ILE A 267 -17.36 7.80 -0.29
N ILE A 268 -16.85 8.50 0.72
CA ILE A 268 -17.14 8.24 2.14
C ILE A 268 -17.89 9.42 2.71
N ASN A 269 -18.99 9.16 3.40
CA ASN A 269 -19.75 10.17 4.13
C ASN A 269 -19.57 9.93 5.63
N PRO A 270 -18.57 10.53 6.31
CA PRO A 270 -18.53 10.53 7.76
C PRO A 270 -19.70 11.38 8.28
N HIS A 271 -20.47 10.79 9.18
CA HIS A 271 -21.62 11.43 9.82
C HIS A 271 -21.28 12.07 11.17
N TYR A 272 -20.08 11.80 11.73
CA TYR A 272 -19.68 12.27 13.06
C TYR A 272 -18.28 12.91 13.08
N SER A 273 -17.95 13.69 12.06
CA SER A 273 -16.61 14.29 11.89
C SER A 273 -16.18 15.10 13.13
N SER A 274 -17.11 15.88 13.70
CA SER A 274 -16.84 16.72 14.88
C SER A 274 -16.65 15.92 16.17
N TYR A 275 -17.18 14.70 16.24
CA TYR A 275 -16.94 13.78 17.35
C TYR A 275 -15.56 13.15 17.29
N TYR A 276 -15.14 12.69 16.11
CA TYR A 276 -13.78 12.17 15.93
C TYR A 276 -12.70 13.25 16.15
N ASP A 277 -13.02 14.51 15.87
CA ASP A 277 -12.20 15.67 16.19
C ASP A 277 -12.20 16.07 17.68
N GLY A 278 -13.03 15.41 18.51
CA GLY A 278 -13.16 15.70 19.94
C GLY A 278 -13.85 17.02 20.28
N LYS A 279 -14.57 17.63 19.33
CA LYS A 279 -15.22 18.94 19.49
C LYS A 279 -16.65 18.82 20.03
N GLU A 280 -17.39 17.80 19.61
CA GLU A 280 -18.80 17.62 19.97
C GLU A 280 -19.15 16.14 20.22
N PRO A 281 -20.14 15.82 21.06
CA PRO A 281 -20.65 14.46 21.18
C PRO A 281 -21.26 13.98 19.83
N PRO A 282 -21.28 12.66 19.57
CA PRO A 282 -21.83 12.14 18.32
C PRO A 282 -23.33 12.37 18.32
N ALA A 283 -23.83 13.01 17.27
CA ALA A 283 -25.23 13.38 17.18
C ALA A 283 -25.74 13.31 15.74
N ASP A 284 -26.95 12.74 15.57
CA ASP A 284 -27.53 12.40 14.25
C ASP A 284 -27.96 13.60 13.40
N TRP A 285 -27.76 14.83 13.88
CA TRP A 285 -28.05 16.07 13.17
C TRP A 285 -26.83 16.67 12.45
N GLN A 286 -25.68 15.99 12.46
CA GLN A 286 -24.51 16.44 11.72
C GLN A 286 -24.64 16.12 10.23
N ASP A 287 -24.40 17.13 9.38
CA ASP A 287 -24.44 16.97 7.93
C ASP A 287 -23.31 16.05 7.45
N PRO A 288 -23.59 15.07 6.57
CA PRO A 288 -22.54 14.25 5.99
C PRO A 288 -21.64 15.10 5.10
N VAL A 289 -20.32 14.99 5.29
CA VAL A 289 -19.32 15.69 4.46
C VAL A 289 -18.77 14.70 3.43
N PRO A 290 -19.22 14.70 2.14
CA PRO A 290 -18.82 13.67 1.19
C PRO A 290 -17.33 13.80 0.82
N ILE A 291 -16.52 12.83 1.25
CA ILE A 291 -15.10 12.77 0.94
C ILE A 291 -14.90 11.82 -0.24
N LYS A 292 -14.55 12.40 -1.38
CA LYS A 292 -14.24 11.66 -2.61
C LYS A 292 -12.79 11.24 -2.70
N PHE A 293 -12.50 10.05 -3.22
CA PHE A 293 -11.15 9.53 -3.39
C PHE A 293 -11.07 8.57 -4.56
N LEU A 294 -9.85 8.30 -5.04
CA LEU A 294 -9.61 7.34 -6.13
C LEU A 294 -9.46 5.92 -5.61
N THR A 295 -10.01 4.99 -6.37
CA THR A 295 -9.96 3.54 -6.17
C THR A 295 -9.59 2.86 -7.49
N VAL A 296 -9.09 1.63 -7.38
CA VAL A 296 -9.00 0.69 -8.51
C VAL A 296 -10.07 -0.36 -8.33
N GLU A 297 -10.80 -0.72 -9.38
CA GLU A 297 -11.75 -1.83 -9.37
C GLU A 297 -11.49 -2.77 -10.55
N ASN A 298 -11.99 -4.00 -10.49
CA ASN A 298 -11.92 -5.01 -11.57
C ASN A 298 -10.57 -5.03 -12.30
N THR A 299 -9.48 -5.10 -11.55
CA THR A 299 -8.12 -4.98 -12.09
C THR A 299 -7.27 -6.15 -11.61
N LYS A 300 -6.51 -6.74 -12.53
CA LYS A 300 -5.60 -7.85 -12.25
C LYS A 300 -4.25 -7.31 -11.81
N PHE A 301 -3.66 -7.91 -10.77
CA PHE A 301 -2.32 -7.58 -10.31
C PHE A 301 -1.40 -8.79 -10.40
N LEU A 302 -0.17 -8.55 -10.85
CA LEU A 302 0.89 -9.55 -10.92
C LEU A 302 1.78 -9.44 -9.68
N PHE A 303 1.75 -10.49 -8.87
CA PHE A 303 2.57 -10.63 -7.68
C PHE A 303 3.83 -11.42 -7.99
N HIS A 304 4.94 -11.03 -7.37
CA HIS A 304 6.24 -11.68 -7.52
C HIS A 304 6.90 -11.86 -6.15
N LEU A 305 7.41 -13.06 -5.92
CA LEU A 305 8.26 -13.41 -4.78
C LEU A 305 9.55 -14.04 -5.30
N ALA A 306 10.67 -13.83 -4.62
CA ALA A 306 11.91 -14.54 -4.91
C ALA A 306 12.68 -14.94 -3.65
N SER A 307 13.35 -16.09 -3.69
CA SER A 307 14.23 -16.56 -2.62
C SER A 307 15.25 -17.56 -3.18
N LYS A 308 16.32 -17.81 -2.43
CA LYS A 308 17.23 -18.93 -2.71
C LYS A 308 16.68 -20.25 -2.16
N GLU A 309 15.76 -20.22 -1.20
CA GLU A 309 15.15 -21.40 -0.61
C GLU A 309 13.73 -21.63 -1.17
N ASN A 310 13.57 -22.64 -2.02
CA ASN A 310 12.30 -22.92 -2.71
C ASN A 310 11.16 -23.32 -1.75
N ASN A 311 11.47 -24.11 -0.71
CA ASN A 311 10.45 -24.55 0.25
C ASN A 311 9.84 -23.36 0.99
N LEU A 312 10.70 -22.45 1.46
CA LEU A 312 10.28 -21.21 2.13
C LEU A 312 9.50 -20.30 1.17
N LEU A 313 9.95 -20.20 -0.08
CA LEU A 313 9.28 -19.44 -1.13
C LEU A 313 7.86 -19.94 -1.39
N GLN A 314 7.65 -21.26 -1.43
CA GLN A 314 6.33 -21.85 -1.62
C GLN A 314 5.39 -21.57 -0.43
N LYS A 315 5.92 -21.63 0.79
CA LYS A 315 5.15 -21.28 2.00
C LYS A 315 4.75 -19.79 1.99
N ALA A 316 5.69 -18.90 1.70
CA ALA A 316 5.43 -17.47 1.60
C ALA A 316 4.42 -17.12 0.50
N GLU A 317 4.46 -17.82 -0.64
CA GLU A 317 3.46 -17.70 -1.70
C GLU A 317 2.05 -18.06 -1.18
N ASN A 318 1.92 -19.18 -0.48
CA ASN A 318 0.65 -19.65 0.05
C ASN A 318 0.09 -18.66 1.09
N TYR A 319 0.92 -18.21 2.04
CA TYR A 319 0.50 -17.22 3.03
C TYR A 319 0.07 -15.91 2.40
N LEU A 320 0.79 -15.44 1.37
CA LEU A 320 0.40 -14.22 0.67
C LEU A 320 -0.95 -14.40 -0.04
N LYS A 321 -1.15 -15.52 -0.75
CA LYS A 321 -2.41 -15.82 -1.44
C LYS A 321 -3.59 -15.87 -0.49
N GLU A 322 -3.44 -16.52 0.66
CA GLU A 322 -4.48 -16.55 1.70
C GLU A 322 -4.72 -15.15 2.27
N ALA A 323 -3.66 -14.42 2.64
CA ALA A 323 -3.76 -13.09 3.23
C ALA A 323 -4.58 -12.12 2.35
N VAL A 324 -4.31 -12.07 1.05
CA VAL A 324 -5.03 -11.14 0.16
C VAL A 324 -6.45 -11.61 -0.19
N LYS A 325 -6.76 -12.91 -0.02
CA LYS A 325 -8.11 -13.45 -0.22
C LYS A 325 -9.00 -13.25 0.99
N GLU A 326 -8.48 -13.50 2.19
CA GLU A 326 -9.27 -13.54 3.43
C GLU A 326 -9.20 -12.21 4.20
N TYR A 327 -8.02 -11.59 4.27
CA TYR A 327 -7.81 -10.35 5.05
C TYR A 327 -7.88 -9.09 4.17
N GLY A 328 -7.38 -9.18 2.94
CA GLY A 328 -7.30 -8.06 2.00
C GLY A 328 -6.10 -7.15 2.24
N ILE A 329 -5.79 -6.29 1.27
CA ILE A 329 -4.63 -5.40 1.29
C ILE A 329 -5.02 -3.96 0.97
N GLY A 330 -4.39 -2.99 1.64
CA GLY A 330 -4.64 -1.57 1.44
C GLY A 330 -5.48 -0.97 2.58
N ALA A 331 -6.16 0.13 2.29
CA ALA A 331 -7.03 0.79 3.25
C ALA A 331 -8.44 0.19 3.23
N LYS A 332 -9.14 0.27 4.36
CA LYS A 332 -10.56 -0.09 4.51
C LYS A 332 -10.88 -1.57 4.23
N THR A 333 -9.95 -2.45 4.55
CA THR A 333 -10.14 -3.91 4.44
C THR A 333 -11.33 -4.42 5.24
N SER A 334 -11.62 -3.83 6.42
CA SER A 334 -12.81 -4.13 7.23
C SER A 334 -14.15 -3.83 6.54
N LEU A 335 -14.15 -2.99 5.50
CA LEU A 335 -15.31 -2.69 4.66
C LEU A 335 -15.31 -3.49 3.36
N GLY A 336 -14.42 -4.48 3.22
CA GLY A 336 -14.29 -5.35 2.05
C GLY A 336 -13.42 -4.80 0.91
N TYR A 337 -12.65 -3.73 1.15
CA TYR A 337 -11.73 -3.20 0.14
C TYR A 337 -10.48 -4.07 0.02
N GLY A 338 -9.94 -4.13 -1.20
CA GLY A 338 -8.63 -4.75 -1.45
C GLY A 338 -8.59 -6.27 -1.25
N ILE A 339 -9.74 -6.93 -1.35
CA ILE A 339 -9.85 -8.39 -1.41
C ILE A 339 -9.53 -8.86 -2.83
N PHE A 340 -8.79 -9.96 -2.93
CA PHE A 340 -8.38 -10.57 -4.19
C PHE A 340 -8.96 -11.97 -4.37
N ARG A 341 -9.10 -12.41 -5.63
CA ARG A 341 -9.56 -13.76 -5.98
C ARG A 341 -8.71 -14.36 -7.09
N GLU A 342 -8.66 -15.69 -7.13
CA GLU A 342 -8.20 -16.41 -8.31
C GLU A 342 -9.25 -16.25 -9.43
N GLU A 343 -8.78 -16.21 -10.68
CA GLU A 343 -9.63 -16.09 -11.86
C GLU A 343 -10.48 -17.33 -12.12
#